data_AF-A0A9E2Z138-F1
#
_entry.id   AF-A0A9E2Z138-F1
#
_cell.length_a   1.000
_cell.length_b   1.000
_cell.length_c   1.000
_cell.angle_alpha   90.00
_cell.angle_beta   90.00
_cell.angle_gamma   90.00
#
_symmetry.space_group_name_H-M   'P 1'
#
loop_
_entity.id
_entity.type
_entity.pdbx_description
1 polymer ?
#
loop_
_entity_poly.entity_id
_entity_poly.type
_entity_poly.pdbx_seq_one_letter_code
_entity_poly.pdbx_strand_id
1 'polypeptide(L)'
;MTSNDPRLNWAALSQAERDAAYDNNKAVANSPALIAARNEASAKFRAAHAGALDLPYGTRERTRIDLYPGRDKAAPCLVFIHGGYWQRNSRDLFAMLVEGMAAHGWSVAIPGYTLAPDASLTEIVGEISLALDWLAANGPSRGIAGPVILSGWSAGAQLAALGLSHPLVKAGLAISGVYDLAPIRDTALNAALKLSDREIAELSPLRLPSLPKPLDIAYGSAELPALVWDSRNFHAARRKAGAPGDLVGIEGADHFTILEELRRPEGALAKLALSLAKSAAPWPAPAQ
;
A
#
# COMPACT_ATOMS: atom_id res chain seq x y z
N MET A 1 24.67 4.33 -3.86
CA MET A 1 24.38 4.46 -2.43
C MET A 1 24.20 5.93 -2.16
N THR A 2 22.98 6.38 -1.83
CA THR A 2 22.73 7.76 -1.42
C THR A 2 23.35 7.98 -0.04
N SER A 3 24.19 9.00 0.10
CA SER A 3 25.21 9.14 1.13
C SER A 3 24.73 9.68 2.48
N ASN A 4 23.59 9.20 3.00
CA ASN A 4 23.22 9.38 4.42
C ASN A 4 22.05 8.44 4.74
N ASP A 5 22.35 7.21 5.16
CA ASP A 5 21.33 6.39 5.82
C ASP A 5 21.06 7.00 7.20
N PRO A 6 19.82 7.49 7.48
CA PRO A 6 19.49 8.04 8.80
C PRO A 6 19.64 7.00 9.92
N ARG A 7 19.85 5.73 9.56
CA ARG A 7 20.07 4.58 10.44
C ARG A 7 21.55 4.19 10.55
N LEU A 8 22.50 4.98 10.03
CA LEU A 8 23.95 4.68 10.12
C LEU A 8 24.43 4.41 11.56
N ASN A 9 23.85 5.09 12.56
CA ASN A 9 24.17 4.92 13.97
C ASN A 9 23.03 4.24 14.76
N TRP A 10 22.20 3.43 14.10
CA TRP A 10 20.97 2.86 14.68
C TRP A 10 21.21 2.15 16.03
N ALA A 11 22.28 1.36 16.12
CA ALA A 11 22.66 0.65 17.34
C ALA A 11 23.02 1.59 18.52
N ALA A 12 23.48 2.81 18.23
CA ALA A 12 23.83 3.81 19.25
C ALA A 12 22.64 4.69 19.67
N LEU A 13 21.55 4.70 18.92
CA LEU A 13 20.33 5.42 19.28
C LEU A 13 19.67 4.81 20.51
N SER A 14 19.12 5.66 21.38
CA SER A 14 18.21 5.28 22.45
C SER A 14 16.89 4.71 21.88
N GLN A 15 16.14 4.00 22.71
CA GLN A 15 14.82 3.47 22.33
C GLN A 15 13.88 4.59 21.84
N ALA A 16 13.87 5.73 22.55
CA ALA A 16 13.03 6.87 22.21
C ALA A 16 13.39 7.49 20.84
N GLU A 17 14.68 7.53 20.48
CA GLU A 17 15.13 8.01 19.17
C GLU A 17 14.75 7.04 18.04
N ARG A 18 14.86 5.72 18.29
CA ARG A 18 14.41 4.70 17.33
C ARG A 18 12.90 4.75 17.11
N ASP A 19 12.14 4.91 18.19
CA ASP A 19 10.68 5.04 18.12
C ASP A 19 10.29 6.32 17.36
N ALA A 20 10.94 7.45 17.64
CA ALA A 20 10.68 8.71 16.96
C ALA A 20 10.99 8.66 15.45
N ALA A 21 11.94 7.84 15.01
CA ALA A 21 12.28 7.66 13.60
C ALA A 21 11.15 7.03 12.77
N TYR A 22 10.15 6.42 13.43
CA TYR A 22 8.98 5.79 12.80
C TYR A 22 7.64 6.26 13.40
N ASP A 23 7.63 7.34 14.19
CA ASP A 23 6.39 7.91 14.75
C ASP A 23 5.83 9.03 13.85
N ASN A 24 5.19 8.62 12.76
CA ASN A 24 4.55 9.57 11.83
C ASN A 24 3.46 10.42 12.50
N ASN A 25 2.72 9.87 13.49
CA ASN A 25 1.67 10.63 14.18
C ASN A 25 2.26 11.81 14.95
N LYS A 26 3.40 11.60 15.64
CA LYS A 26 4.09 12.66 16.36
C LYS A 26 4.85 13.61 15.42
N ALA A 27 5.38 13.10 14.31
CA ALA A 27 6.10 13.90 13.32
C ALA A 27 5.20 14.90 12.59
N VAL A 28 3.92 14.56 12.39
CA VAL A 28 2.94 15.43 11.73
C VAL A 28 2.01 16.01 12.79
N ALA A 29 2.26 17.27 13.19
CA ALA A 29 1.54 17.93 14.29
C ALA A 29 0.01 17.92 14.11
N ASN A 30 -0.48 18.01 12.87
CA ASN A 30 -1.91 18.00 12.56
C ASN A 30 -2.47 16.59 12.22
N SER A 31 -1.73 15.52 12.49
CA SER A 31 -2.15 14.15 12.18
C SER A 31 -3.52 13.76 12.76
N PRO A 32 -3.93 14.18 13.99
CA PRO A 32 -5.25 13.82 14.51
C PRO A 32 -6.39 14.39 13.67
N ALA A 33 -6.28 15.65 13.23
CA ALA A 33 -7.30 16.29 12.40
C ALA A 33 -7.35 15.69 10.99
N LEU A 34 -6.19 15.38 10.40
CA LEU A 34 -6.11 14.71 9.10
C LEU A 34 -6.75 13.32 9.14
N ILE A 35 -6.49 12.55 10.21
CA ILE A 35 -7.10 11.23 10.43
C ILE A 35 -8.61 11.36 10.62
N ALA A 36 -9.07 12.34 11.40
CA ALA A 36 -10.50 12.57 11.61
C ALA A 36 -11.21 12.93 10.29
N ALA A 37 -10.65 13.86 9.52
CA ALA A 37 -11.19 14.26 8.22
C ALA A 37 -11.22 13.11 7.22
N ARG A 38 -10.16 12.29 7.16
CA ARG A 38 -10.13 11.06 6.35
C ARG A 38 -11.24 10.11 6.76
N ASN A 39 -11.39 9.84 8.05
CA ASN A 39 -12.38 8.89 8.55
C ASN A 39 -13.81 9.37 8.27
N GLU A 40 -14.10 10.66 8.48
CA GLU A 40 -15.40 11.27 8.17
C GLU A 40 -15.71 11.20 6.68
N ALA A 41 -14.75 11.59 5.83
CA ALA A 41 -14.90 11.53 4.37
C ALA A 41 -15.15 10.09 3.89
N SER A 42 -14.40 9.12 4.44
CA SER A 42 -14.56 7.71 4.08
C SER A 42 -15.92 7.16 4.53
N ALA A 43 -16.38 7.48 5.74
CA ALA A 43 -17.70 7.08 6.21
C ALA A 43 -18.81 7.64 5.31
N LYS A 44 -18.71 8.92 4.93
CA LYS A 44 -19.65 9.57 3.99
C LYS A 44 -19.64 8.90 2.62
N PHE A 45 -18.45 8.66 2.06
CA PHE A 45 -18.31 8.00 0.76
C PHE A 45 -18.90 6.59 0.80
N ARG A 46 -18.57 5.82 1.82
CA ARG A 46 -19.03 4.44 2.00
C ARG A 46 -20.56 4.36 2.14
N ALA A 47 -21.17 5.26 2.91
CA ALA A 47 -22.62 5.35 3.06
C ALA A 47 -23.34 5.66 1.72
N ALA A 48 -22.72 6.47 0.86
CA ALA A 48 -23.25 6.77 -0.48
C ALA A 48 -23.06 5.63 -1.50
N HIS A 49 -22.23 4.61 -1.20
CA HIS A 49 -21.83 3.55 -2.13
C HIS A 49 -21.93 2.15 -1.50
N ALA A 50 -23.07 1.81 -0.89
CA ALA A 50 -23.25 0.59 -0.10
C ALA A 50 -23.41 -0.74 -0.90
N GLY A 51 -23.26 -0.72 -2.24
CA GLY A 51 -23.69 -1.82 -3.10
C GLY A 51 -22.87 -3.13 -3.00
N ALA A 52 -21.58 -3.06 -2.70
CA ALA A 52 -20.69 -4.23 -2.68
C ALA A 52 -19.61 -4.13 -1.59
N LEU A 53 -20.04 -3.89 -0.36
CA LEU A 53 -19.18 -3.75 0.82
C LEU A 53 -19.12 -5.04 1.63
N ASP A 54 -18.11 -5.14 2.49
CA ASP A 54 -18.01 -6.18 3.53
C ASP A 54 -18.05 -7.63 2.99
N LEU A 55 -17.53 -7.86 1.79
CA LEU A 55 -17.54 -9.19 1.17
C LEU A 55 -16.46 -10.09 1.79
N PRO A 56 -16.79 -11.28 2.31
CA PRO A 56 -15.79 -12.19 2.87
C PRO A 56 -14.92 -12.82 1.79
N TYR A 57 -13.60 -12.70 1.96
CA TYR A 57 -12.61 -13.44 1.19
C TYR A 57 -11.88 -14.51 2.01
N GLY A 58 -12.09 -14.52 3.33
CA GLY A 58 -11.51 -15.48 4.27
C GLY A 58 -12.39 -15.66 5.51
N THR A 59 -11.96 -16.53 6.42
CA THR A 59 -12.74 -16.94 7.60
C THR A 59 -12.63 -16.00 8.79
N ARG A 60 -11.61 -15.14 8.84
CA ARG A 60 -11.39 -14.19 9.94
C ARG A 60 -12.35 -13.00 9.82
N GLU A 61 -12.55 -12.28 10.91
CA GLU A 61 -13.43 -11.11 10.95
C GLU A 61 -12.99 -10.04 9.95
N ARG A 62 -11.67 -9.78 9.91
CA ARG A 62 -11.07 -8.69 9.13
C ARG A 62 -10.77 -9.05 7.68
N THR A 63 -10.85 -10.33 7.31
CA THR A 63 -10.68 -10.81 5.92
C THR A 63 -11.96 -10.55 5.10
N ARG A 64 -12.17 -9.26 4.82
CA ARG A 64 -13.31 -8.70 4.09
C ARG A 64 -12.79 -7.70 3.07
N ILE A 65 -13.46 -7.58 1.93
CA ILE A 65 -13.09 -6.66 0.85
C ILE A 65 -14.30 -5.80 0.47
N ASP A 66 -14.06 -4.49 0.32
CA ASP A 66 -15.04 -3.57 -0.25
C ASP A 66 -14.74 -3.41 -1.74
N LEU A 67 -15.77 -3.51 -2.59
CA LEU A 67 -15.66 -3.31 -4.04
C LEU A 67 -16.46 -2.09 -4.47
N TYR A 68 -15.83 -1.29 -5.31
CA TYR A 68 -16.43 -0.12 -5.96
C TYR A 68 -16.25 -0.29 -7.47
N PRO A 69 -17.20 -0.95 -8.15
CA PRO A 69 -17.10 -1.18 -9.60
C PRO A 69 -17.06 0.13 -10.38
N GLY A 70 -16.22 0.16 -11.41
CA GLY A 70 -16.10 1.30 -12.33
C GLY A 70 -17.28 1.41 -13.29
N ARG A 71 -17.20 2.36 -14.23
CA ARG A 71 -18.24 2.55 -15.26
C ARG A 71 -18.31 1.41 -16.27
N ASP A 72 -17.16 0.77 -16.51
CA ASP A 72 -17.01 -0.40 -17.38
C ASP A 72 -16.32 -1.51 -16.59
N LYS A 73 -16.83 -2.74 -16.68
CA LYS A 73 -16.21 -3.90 -16.04
C LYS A 73 -14.78 -4.17 -16.53
N ALA A 74 -14.44 -3.77 -17.76
CA ALA A 74 -13.12 -3.92 -18.34
C ALA A 74 -12.16 -2.77 -17.95
N ALA A 75 -12.67 -1.72 -17.29
CA ALA A 75 -11.81 -0.64 -16.80
C ALA A 75 -10.80 -1.18 -15.76
N PRO A 76 -9.58 -0.63 -15.70
CA PRO A 76 -8.61 -1.06 -14.71
C PRO A 76 -9.14 -0.96 -13.28
N CYS A 77 -8.62 -1.83 -12.41
CA CYS A 77 -8.97 -1.87 -11.00
C CYS A 77 -7.76 -1.48 -10.15
N LEU A 78 -7.91 -0.45 -9.32
CA LEU A 78 -6.96 -0.16 -8.27
C LEU A 78 -7.31 -0.99 -7.02
N VAL A 79 -6.44 -1.93 -6.64
CA VAL A 79 -6.54 -2.59 -5.34
C VAL A 79 -5.73 -1.76 -4.36
N PHE A 80 -6.35 -1.17 -3.34
CA PHE A 80 -5.67 -0.32 -2.36
C PHE A 80 -5.57 -0.99 -0.99
N ILE A 81 -4.34 -1.22 -0.51
CA ILE A 81 -4.05 -1.80 0.80
C ILE A 81 -3.74 -0.69 1.79
N HIS A 82 -4.51 -0.61 2.87
CA HIS A 82 -4.34 0.43 3.87
C HIS A 82 -3.06 0.27 4.70
N GLY A 83 -2.59 1.39 5.26
CA GLY A 83 -1.47 1.45 6.20
C GLY A 83 -1.88 1.31 7.66
N GLY A 84 -0.94 1.58 8.56
CA GLY A 84 -1.15 1.49 10.01
C GLY A 84 -0.22 0.52 10.74
N TYR A 85 1.03 0.39 10.28
CA TYR A 85 2.03 -0.49 10.92
C TYR A 85 1.54 -1.91 11.21
N TRP A 86 0.66 -2.44 10.35
CA TRP A 86 0.03 -3.76 10.49
C TRP A 86 -0.74 -3.96 11.81
N GLN A 87 -1.00 -2.89 12.56
CA GLN A 87 -1.53 -2.89 13.93
C GLN A 87 -2.78 -2.02 14.11
N ARG A 88 -3.13 -1.20 13.11
CA ARG A 88 -4.21 -0.22 13.21
C ARG A 88 -4.88 0.04 11.86
N ASN A 89 -5.99 0.77 11.94
CA ASN A 89 -6.92 1.09 10.87
C ASN A 89 -7.70 -0.13 10.34
N SER A 90 -8.54 0.12 9.33
CA SER A 90 -9.36 -0.84 8.61
C SER A 90 -9.71 -0.29 7.23
N ARG A 91 -10.14 -1.16 6.30
CA ARG A 91 -10.45 -0.79 4.90
C ARG A 91 -11.44 0.37 4.78
N ASP A 92 -12.43 0.40 5.66
CA ASP A 92 -13.54 1.36 5.63
C ASP A 92 -13.08 2.80 5.91
N LEU A 93 -11.94 2.97 6.60
CA LEU A 93 -11.36 4.29 6.88
C LEU A 93 -10.69 4.94 5.66
N PHE A 94 -10.61 4.23 4.53
CA PHE A 94 -9.95 4.69 3.31
C PHE A 94 -10.87 4.73 2.08
N ALA A 95 -12.18 4.53 2.27
CA ALA A 95 -13.16 4.56 1.18
C ALA A 95 -13.15 5.90 0.39
N MET A 96 -12.76 7.02 1.01
CA MET A 96 -12.65 8.31 0.32
C MET A 96 -11.65 8.29 -0.85
N LEU A 97 -10.64 7.41 -0.83
CA LEU A 97 -9.63 7.32 -1.90
C LEU A 97 -10.21 6.79 -3.22
N VAL A 98 -11.40 6.19 -3.18
CA VAL A 98 -12.12 5.74 -4.38
C VAL A 98 -12.44 6.90 -5.31
N GLU A 99 -12.67 8.11 -4.76
CA GLU A 99 -13.06 9.32 -5.50
C GLU A 99 -12.14 9.58 -6.71
N GLY A 100 -10.83 9.50 -6.50
CA GLY A 100 -9.84 9.84 -7.52
C GLY A 100 -9.89 8.91 -8.72
N MET A 101 -9.96 7.61 -8.48
CA MET A 101 -9.99 6.59 -9.54
C MET A 101 -11.37 6.48 -10.20
N ALA A 102 -12.44 6.57 -9.40
CA ALA A 102 -13.82 6.53 -9.92
C ALA A 102 -14.12 7.68 -10.88
N ALA A 103 -13.50 8.86 -10.69
CA ALA A 103 -13.59 9.98 -11.63
C ALA A 103 -13.07 9.61 -13.04
N HIS A 104 -12.08 8.71 -13.13
CA HIS A 104 -11.55 8.16 -14.38
C HIS A 104 -12.26 6.89 -14.84
N GLY A 105 -13.35 6.50 -14.17
CA GLY A 105 -14.17 5.33 -14.50
C GLY A 105 -13.59 3.99 -14.06
N TRP A 106 -12.52 3.99 -13.26
CA TRP A 106 -11.87 2.78 -12.76
C TRP A 106 -12.67 2.10 -11.68
N SER A 107 -12.44 0.80 -11.54
CA SER A 107 -12.86 0.06 -10.35
C SER A 107 -11.87 0.28 -9.22
N VAL A 108 -12.32 0.17 -7.98
CA VAL A 108 -11.47 0.15 -6.79
C VAL A 108 -11.87 -0.99 -5.88
N ALA A 109 -10.89 -1.70 -5.34
CA ALA A 109 -11.11 -2.74 -4.33
C ALA A 109 -10.22 -2.45 -3.10
N ILE A 110 -10.79 -2.53 -1.91
CA ILE A 110 -10.07 -2.23 -0.66
C ILE A 110 -10.17 -3.45 0.26
N PRO A 111 -9.16 -4.35 0.27
CA PRO A 111 -9.12 -5.46 1.21
C PRO A 111 -8.79 -4.96 2.62
N GLY A 112 -9.50 -5.50 3.62
CA GLY A 112 -9.03 -5.52 5.00
C GLY A 112 -8.00 -6.63 5.19
N TYR A 113 -7.40 -6.69 6.37
CA TYR A 113 -6.54 -7.77 6.83
C TYR A 113 -6.51 -7.77 8.37
N THR A 114 -6.21 -8.91 8.97
CA THR A 114 -6.03 -9.11 10.41
C THR A 114 -4.83 -8.30 10.90
N LEU A 115 -4.88 -7.81 12.14
CA LEU A 115 -3.82 -6.95 12.68
C LEU A 115 -2.95 -7.74 13.66
N ALA A 116 -1.68 -7.35 13.79
CA ALA A 116 -0.86 -7.80 14.91
C ALA A 116 -1.40 -7.21 16.23
N PRO A 117 -1.35 -7.96 17.34
CA PRO A 117 -0.72 -9.27 17.52
C PRO A 117 -1.61 -10.49 17.17
N ASP A 118 -2.85 -10.28 16.71
CA ASP A 118 -3.79 -11.39 16.41
C ASP A 118 -3.36 -12.22 15.19
N ALA A 119 -2.52 -11.66 14.32
CA ALA A 119 -1.83 -12.34 13.24
C ALA A 119 -0.35 -11.93 13.19
N SER A 120 0.52 -12.89 12.86
CA SER A 120 1.92 -12.63 12.47
C SER A 120 1.99 -11.88 11.14
N LEU A 121 3.14 -11.25 10.85
CA LEU A 121 3.28 -10.52 9.58
C LEU A 121 3.23 -11.49 8.38
N THR A 122 3.72 -12.72 8.57
CA THR A 122 3.58 -13.81 7.58
C THR A 122 2.11 -14.07 7.23
N GLU A 123 1.23 -14.17 8.24
CA GLU A 123 -0.19 -14.41 8.01
C GLU A 123 -0.88 -13.22 7.35
N ILE A 124 -0.52 -11.98 7.73
CA ILE A 124 -1.05 -10.76 7.12
C ILE A 124 -0.71 -10.71 5.62
N VAL A 125 0.53 -11.02 5.25
CA VAL A 125 0.95 -11.12 3.83
C VAL A 125 0.15 -12.21 3.11
N GLY A 126 -0.06 -13.37 3.74
CA GLY A 126 -0.90 -14.44 3.20
C GLY A 126 -2.34 -14.01 2.95
N GLU A 127 -2.93 -13.22 3.85
CA GLU A 127 -4.29 -12.71 3.69
C GLU A 127 -4.46 -11.75 2.51
N ILE A 128 -3.42 -10.97 2.16
CA ILE A 128 -3.44 -10.13 0.96
C ILE A 128 -3.45 -11.00 -0.30
N SER A 129 -2.65 -12.07 -0.34
CA SER A 129 -2.71 -13.03 -1.46
C SER A 129 -4.10 -13.66 -1.59
N LEU A 130 -4.70 -14.09 -0.48
CA LEU A 130 -6.07 -14.61 -0.48
C LEU A 130 -7.10 -13.60 -0.99
N ALA A 131 -6.96 -12.32 -0.65
CA ALA A 131 -7.85 -11.28 -1.16
C ALA A 131 -7.72 -11.11 -2.69
N LEU A 132 -6.50 -11.21 -3.23
CA LEU A 132 -6.24 -11.15 -4.66
C LEU A 132 -6.76 -12.39 -5.40
N ASP A 133 -6.59 -13.59 -4.85
CA ASP A 133 -7.18 -14.83 -5.38
C ASP A 133 -8.71 -14.73 -5.42
N TRP A 134 -9.32 -14.25 -4.34
CA TRP A 134 -10.76 -14.04 -4.28
C TRP A 134 -11.23 -13.03 -5.31
N LEU A 135 -10.50 -11.91 -5.48
CA LEU A 135 -10.84 -10.89 -6.48
C LEU A 135 -10.70 -11.44 -7.91
N ALA A 136 -9.70 -12.27 -8.20
CA ALA A 136 -9.57 -12.92 -9.50
C ALA A 136 -10.77 -13.82 -9.81
N ALA A 137 -11.25 -14.58 -8.83
CA ALA A 137 -12.37 -15.51 -8.99
C ALA A 137 -13.75 -14.82 -9.02
N ASN A 138 -13.93 -13.75 -8.23
CA ASN A 138 -15.24 -13.15 -7.97
C ASN A 138 -15.42 -11.75 -8.58
N GLY A 139 -14.34 -11.07 -8.93
CA GLY A 139 -14.37 -9.73 -9.53
C GLY A 139 -15.23 -9.68 -10.81
N PRO A 140 -15.05 -10.59 -11.79
CA PRO A 140 -15.75 -10.49 -13.07
C PRO A 140 -17.28 -10.51 -12.96
N SER A 141 -17.85 -11.32 -12.06
CA SER A 141 -19.30 -11.38 -11.81
C SER A 141 -19.81 -10.16 -11.04
N ARG A 142 -18.91 -9.37 -10.45
CA ARG A 142 -19.18 -8.16 -9.67
C ARG A 142 -18.80 -6.88 -10.41
N GLY A 143 -18.57 -6.97 -11.73
CA GLY A 143 -18.25 -5.80 -12.56
C GLY A 143 -16.79 -5.34 -12.48
N ILE A 144 -15.86 -6.22 -12.08
CA ILE A 144 -14.42 -5.94 -12.02
C ILE A 144 -13.65 -7.03 -12.78
N ALA A 145 -13.35 -6.78 -14.05
CA ALA A 145 -12.67 -7.72 -14.94
C ALA A 145 -11.46 -7.10 -15.67
N GLY A 146 -11.16 -5.81 -15.42
CA GLY A 146 -10.01 -5.13 -16.00
C GLY A 146 -8.67 -5.47 -15.31
N PRO A 147 -7.55 -4.94 -15.85
CA PRO A 147 -6.22 -5.17 -15.28
C PRO A 147 -6.11 -4.59 -13.87
N VAL A 148 -5.46 -5.33 -12.96
CA VAL A 148 -5.27 -4.90 -11.57
C VAL A 148 -3.94 -4.17 -11.39
N ILE A 149 -4.04 -2.97 -10.83
CA ILE A 149 -2.92 -2.19 -10.30
C ILE A 149 -2.98 -2.30 -8.77
N LEU A 150 -1.93 -2.86 -8.17
CA LEU A 150 -1.86 -3.03 -6.72
C LEU A 150 -1.18 -1.83 -6.07
N SER A 151 -1.89 -1.15 -5.20
CA SER A 151 -1.37 -0.01 -4.46
C SER A 151 -1.51 -0.23 -2.96
N GLY A 152 -0.68 0.46 -2.21
CA GLY A 152 -0.86 0.55 -0.77
C GLY A 152 -0.07 1.71 -0.20
N TRP A 153 -0.46 2.10 1.01
CA TRP A 153 0.14 3.21 1.73
C TRP A 153 0.81 2.74 3.02
N SER A 154 2.01 3.25 3.32
CA SER A 154 2.75 2.94 4.55
C SER A 154 3.01 1.43 4.68
N ALA A 155 2.59 0.78 5.76
CA ALA A 155 2.58 -0.68 5.88
C ALA A 155 1.89 -1.39 4.69
N GLY A 156 0.84 -0.79 4.10
CA GLY A 156 0.18 -1.32 2.91
C GLY A 156 1.05 -1.26 1.65
N ALA A 157 1.99 -0.32 1.56
CA ALA A 157 2.92 -0.24 0.44
C ALA A 157 3.95 -1.40 0.47
N GLN A 158 4.35 -1.83 1.66
CA GLN A 158 5.15 -3.04 1.86
C GLN A 158 4.37 -4.29 1.41
N LEU A 159 3.10 -4.40 1.82
CA LEU A 159 2.21 -5.49 1.39
C LEU A 159 2.00 -5.47 -0.13
N ALA A 160 1.82 -4.29 -0.74
CA ALA A 160 1.70 -4.14 -2.19
C ALA A 160 2.97 -4.55 -2.93
N ALA A 161 4.15 -4.21 -2.40
CA ALA A 161 5.43 -4.59 -2.99
C ALA A 161 5.63 -6.12 -2.98
N LEU A 162 5.25 -6.82 -1.90
CA LEU A 162 5.29 -8.29 -1.84
C LEU A 162 4.22 -8.92 -2.75
N GLY A 163 3.00 -8.37 -2.75
CA GLY A 163 1.88 -8.81 -3.57
C GLY A 163 2.08 -8.59 -5.07
N LEU A 164 3.09 -7.81 -5.49
CA LEU A 164 3.42 -7.58 -6.90
C LEU A 164 3.66 -8.88 -7.67
N SER A 165 4.19 -9.92 -7.01
CA SER A 165 4.41 -11.25 -7.61
C SER A 165 3.12 -11.93 -8.07
N HIS A 166 1.98 -11.60 -7.47
CA HIS A 166 0.70 -12.26 -7.72
C HIS A 166 0.28 -12.19 -9.21
N PRO A 167 -0.22 -13.28 -9.83
CA PRO A 167 -0.57 -13.31 -11.26
C PRO A 167 -1.63 -12.29 -11.70
N LEU A 168 -2.59 -11.99 -10.81
CA LEU A 168 -3.62 -10.98 -11.06
C LEU A 168 -3.02 -9.57 -11.25
N VAL A 169 -1.92 -9.27 -10.55
CA VAL A 169 -1.33 -7.93 -10.47
C VAL A 169 -0.45 -7.67 -11.70
N LYS A 170 -0.77 -6.60 -12.44
CA LYS A 170 -0.04 -6.19 -13.64
C LYS A 170 1.06 -5.18 -13.35
N ALA A 171 0.81 -4.28 -12.40
CA ALA A 171 1.76 -3.29 -11.93
C ALA A 171 1.39 -2.85 -10.51
N GLY A 172 2.26 -2.07 -9.86
CA GLY A 172 1.94 -1.51 -8.56
C GLY A 172 2.35 -0.06 -8.34
N LEU A 173 1.74 0.54 -7.32
CA LEU A 173 2.03 1.89 -6.83
C LEU A 173 2.22 1.85 -5.31
N ALA A 174 3.46 1.89 -4.85
CA ALA A 174 3.81 1.81 -3.43
C ALA A 174 4.03 3.21 -2.85
N ILE A 175 3.23 3.62 -1.87
CA ILE A 175 3.18 4.99 -1.36
C ILE A 175 3.71 5.03 0.08
N SER A 176 4.80 5.76 0.33
CA SER A 176 5.34 6.03 1.67
C SER A 176 5.67 4.77 2.49
N GLY A 177 6.18 3.73 1.83
CA GLY A 177 6.35 2.40 2.42
C GLY A 177 7.56 2.23 3.33
N VAL A 178 7.48 1.18 4.15
CA VAL A 178 8.61 0.60 4.90
C VAL A 178 9.08 -0.63 4.14
N TYR A 179 10.32 -0.66 3.66
CA TYR A 179 10.81 -1.73 2.80
C TYR A 179 11.92 -2.57 3.45
N ASP A 180 12.45 -2.13 4.61
CA ASP A 180 13.31 -2.94 5.49
C ASP A 180 12.71 -3.02 6.90
N LEU A 181 12.41 -4.23 7.36
CA LEU A 181 11.77 -4.47 8.65
C LEU A 181 12.76 -4.57 9.82
N ALA A 182 14.07 -4.68 9.55
CA ALA A 182 15.05 -4.82 10.64
C ALA A 182 15.03 -3.63 11.62
N PRO A 183 14.98 -2.36 11.18
CA PRO A 183 14.87 -1.24 12.11
C PRO A 183 13.55 -1.26 12.90
N ILE A 184 12.44 -1.71 12.27
CA ILE A 184 11.13 -1.78 12.93
C ILE A 184 11.18 -2.69 14.17
N ARG A 185 11.95 -3.78 14.10
CA ARG A 185 12.12 -4.72 15.22
C ARG A 185 12.70 -4.05 16.48
N ASP A 186 13.47 -2.98 16.30
CA ASP A 186 14.13 -2.26 17.39
C ASP A 186 13.30 -1.06 17.90
N THR A 187 12.04 -0.95 17.47
CA THR A 187 11.09 0.07 17.94
C THR A 187 9.99 -0.54 18.81
N ALA A 188 9.24 0.30 19.51
CA ALA A 188 8.05 -0.09 20.28
C ALA A 188 7.00 -0.83 19.44
N LEU A 189 6.98 -0.66 18.12
CA LEU A 189 6.09 -1.37 17.20
C LEU A 189 6.27 -2.90 17.29
N ASN A 190 7.46 -3.35 17.66
CA ASN A 190 7.77 -4.78 17.73
C ASN A 190 7.09 -5.50 18.90
N ALA A 191 6.55 -4.78 19.88
CA ALA A 191 5.79 -5.38 20.97
C ALA A 191 4.59 -6.18 20.46
N ALA A 192 3.90 -5.67 19.43
CA ALA A 192 2.81 -6.38 18.77
C ALA A 192 3.30 -7.30 17.64
N LEU A 193 4.26 -6.82 16.82
CA LEU A 193 4.69 -7.54 15.61
C LEU A 193 5.51 -8.79 15.91
N LYS A 194 6.33 -8.78 16.96
CA LYS A 194 7.22 -9.89 17.36
C LYS A 194 8.01 -10.47 16.19
N LEU A 195 8.61 -9.59 15.38
CA LEU A 195 9.25 -9.96 14.11
C LEU A 195 10.38 -10.96 14.32
N SER A 196 10.26 -12.11 13.68
CA SER A 196 11.33 -13.11 13.60
C SER A 196 12.41 -12.71 12.60
N ASP A 197 13.61 -13.28 12.72
CA ASP A 197 14.67 -13.12 11.69
C ASP A 197 14.20 -13.57 10.31
N ARG A 198 13.38 -14.63 10.28
CA ARG A 198 12.76 -15.13 9.05
C ARG A 198 11.84 -14.09 8.41
N GLU A 199 10.92 -13.50 9.18
CA GLU A 199 10.03 -12.46 8.66
C GLU A 199 10.79 -11.24 8.16
N ILE A 200 11.86 -10.83 8.86
CA ILE A 200 12.70 -9.74 8.37
C ILE A 200 13.35 -10.11 7.03
N ALA A 201 13.90 -11.31 6.90
CA ALA A 201 14.56 -11.76 5.67
C ALA A 201 13.58 -11.92 4.50
N GLU A 202 12.41 -12.49 4.75
CA GLU A 202 11.44 -12.88 3.72
C GLU A 202 10.41 -11.78 3.40
N LEU A 203 10.15 -10.85 4.32
CA LEU A 203 9.08 -9.85 4.19
C LEU A 203 9.60 -8.42 4.11
N SER A 204 10.91 -8.20 3.98
CA SER A 204 11.49 -6.89 3.66
C SER A 204 11.75 -6.78 2.16
N PRO A 205 10.94 -6.04 1.38
CA PRO A 205 11.17 -5.89 -0.07
C PRO A 205 12.59 -5.45 -0.46
N LEU A 206 13.30 -4.68 0.39
CA LEU A 206 14.69 -4.29 0.18
C LEU A 206 15.70 -5.44 0.21
N ARG A 207 15.34 -6.58 0.81
CA ARG A 207 16.20 -7.76 0.98
C ARG A 207 15.92 -8.83 -0.08
N LEU A 208 14.89 -8.64 -0.90
CA LEU A 208 14.44 -9.62 -1.88
C LEU A 208 14.93 -9.28 -3.29
N PRO A 209 15.05 -10.29 -4.18
CA PRO A 209 15.24 -10.04 -5.61
C PRO A 209 14.13 -9.17 -6.19
N SER A 210 14.50 -8.21 -7.03
CA SER A 210 13.51 -7.32 -7.67
C SER A 210 12.75 -8.05 -8.78
N LEU A 211 11.42 -7.92 -8.78
CA LEU A 211 10.55 -8.49 -9.80
C LEU A 211 10.53 -7.61 -11.06
N PRO A 212 10.56 -8.20 -12.27
CA PRO A 212 10.50 -7.47 -13.55
C PRO A 212 9.07 -7.04 -13.91
N LYS A 213 8.30 -6.51 -12.94
CA LYS A 213 6.97 -5.91 -13.14
C LYS A 213 7.02 -4.42 -12.78
N PRO A 214 6.27 -3.54 -13.47
CA PRO A 214 6.26 -2.11 -13.14
C PRO A 214 5.82 -1.86 -11.69
N LEU A 215 6.60 -1.07 -10.96
CA LEU A 215 6.26 -0.61 -9.62
C LEU A 215 6.74 0.82 -9.44
N ASP A 216 5.81 1.77 -9.46
CA ASP A 216 6.11 3.14 -9.10
C ASP A 216 6.18 3.25 -7.57
N ILE A 217 7.18 3.98 -7.08
CA ILE A 217 7.40 4.21 -5.66
C ILE A 217 7.26 5.71 -5.41
N ALA A 218 6.32 6.09 -4.55
CA ALA A 218 6.08 7.48 -4.20
C ALA A 218 6.31 7.74 -2.71
N TYR A 219 6.73 8.95 -2.36
CA TYR A 219 6.93 9.40 -0.99
C TYR A 219 6.77 10.92 -0.90
N GLY A 220 6.38 11.44 0.26
CA GLY A 220 6.32 12.88 0.54
C GLY A 220 7.70 13.43 0.91
N SER A 221 8.06 14.62 0.40
CA SER A 221 9.38 15.21 0.70
C SER A 221 9.51 15.67 2.17
N ALA A 222 8.39 15.87 2.87
CA ALA A 222 8.33 16.26 4.28
C ALA A 222 8.07 15.07 5.24
N GLU A 223 8.23 13.83 4.76
CA GLU A 223 8.15 12.63 5.62
C GLU A 223 9.38 12.46 6.54
N LEU A 224 9.25 11.57 7.53
CA LEU A 224 10.38 11.17 8.35
C LEU A 224 11.53 10.65 7.48
N PRO A 225 12.80 11.00 7.81
CA PRO A 225 13.95 10.62 6.99
C PRO A 225 14.05 9.11 6.69
N ALA A 226 13.62 8.26 7.63
CA ALA A 226 13.63 6.81 7.45
C ALA A 226 12.71 6.35 6.30
N LEU A 227 11.51 6.92 6.13
CA LEU A 227 10.59 6.55 5.06
C LEU A 227 11.04 7.07 3.69
N VAL A 228 11.59 8.30 3.67
CA VAL A 228 12.21 8.88 2.47
C VAL A 228 13.40 8.01 2.02
N TRP A 229 14.23 7.59 2.99
CA TRP A 229 15.38 6.74 2.72
C TRP A 229 14.95 5.37 2.20
N ASP A 230 13.98 4.71 2.84
CA ASP A 230 13.47 3.40 2.43
C ASP A 230 12.95 3.44 0.99
N SER A 231 12.14 4.46 0.65
CA SER A 231 11.58 4.63 -0.70
C SER A 231 12.67 4.81 -1.76
N ARG A 232 13.66 5.67 -1.51
CA ARG A 232 14.78 5.92 -2.42
C ARG A 232 15.65 4.68 -2.61
N ASN A 233 15.93 3.93 -1.54
CA ASN A 233 16.81 2.77 -1.62
C ASN A 233 16.10 1.57 -2.24
N PHE A 234 14.80 1.40 -1.99
CA PHE A 234 14.04 0.33 -2.63
C PHE A 234 13.96 0.54 -4.14
N HIS A 235 13.70 1.78 -4.58
CA HIS A 235 13.79 2.12 -6.00
C HIS A 235 15.19 1.91 -6.57
N ALA A 236 16.25 2.36 -5.87
CA ALA A 236 17.61 2.19 -6.33
C ALA A 236 18.00 0.70 -6.51
N ALA A 237 17.56 -0.17 -5.61
CA ALA A 237 17.75 -1.62 -5.72
C ALA A 237 17.03 -2.19 -6.95
N ARG A 238 15.76 -1.80 -7.17
CA ARG A 238 14.98 -2.19 -8.34
C ARG A 238 15.59 -1.72 -9.65
N ARG A 239 16.00 -0.46 -9.72
CA ARG A 239 16.67 0.13 -10.89
C ARG A 239 17.99 -0.59 -11.19
N LYS A 240 18.78 -0.92 -10.17
CA LYS A 240 20.04 -1.69 -10.34
C LYS A 240 19.77 -3.07 -10.94
N ALA A 241 18.63 -3.68 -10.63
CA ALA A 241 18.19 -4.95 -11.19
C ALA A 241 17.48 -4.83 -12.56
N GLY A 242 17.37 -3.61 -13.13
CA GLY A 242 16.67 -3.37 -14.40
C GLY A 242 15.14 -3.50 -14.32
N ALA A 243 14.57 -3.52 -13.12
CA ALA A 243 13.11 -3.60 -12.94
C ALA A 243 12.45 -2.24 -13.27
N PRO A 244 11.31 -2.23 -13.99
CA PRO A 244 10.63 -0.99 -14.38
C PRO A 244 9.90 -0.32 -13.20
N GLY A 245 9.70 1.00 -13.33
CA GLY A 245 8.98 1.84 -12.38
C GLY A 245 9.73 3.12 -12.00
N ASP A 246 8.97 4.18 -11.76
CA ASP A 246 9.48 5.50 -11.41
C ASP A 246 9.58 5.70 -9.90
N LEU A 247 10.43 6.66 -9.51
CA LEU A 247 10.50 7.17 -8.14
C LEU A 247 9.95 8.60 -8.14
N VAL A 248 8.94 8.86 -7.33
CA VAL A 248 8.25 10.15 -7.32
C VAL A 248 8.23 10.74 -5.91
N GLY A 249 8.94 11.84 -5.73
CA GLY A 249 8.81 12.67 -4.52
C GLY A 249 7.66 13.66 -4.69
N ILE A 250 6.71 13.65 -3.77
CA ILE A 250 5.63 14.64 -3.70
C ILE A 250 6.10 15.79 -2.82
N GLU A 251 6.38 16.92 -3.45
CA GLU A 251 6.94 18.08 -2.77
C GLU A 251 5.97 18.63 -1.71
N GLY A 252 6.48 18.87 -0.49
CA GLY A 252 5.74 19.41 0.64
C GLY A 252 4.75 18.45 1.31
N ALA A 253 4.47 17.28 0.70
CA ALA A 253 3.60 16.30 1.32
C ALA A 253 4.29 15.61 2.50
N ASP A 254 3.51 15.39 3.57
CA ASP A 254 3.87 14.57 4.70
C ASP A 254 3.23 13.17 4.56
N HIS A 255 3.44 12.31 5.57
CA HIS A 255 3.01 10.92 5.52
C HIS A 255 1.48 10.76 5.37
N PHE A 256 0.68 11.74 5.76
CA PHE A 256 -0.78 11.72 5.69
C PHE A 256 -1.30 12.55 4.51
N THR A 257 -0.78 13.76 4.29
CA THR A 257 -1.27 14.65 3.22
C THR A 257 -1.00 14.11 1.82
N ILE A 258 0.00 13.23 1.65
CA ILE A 258 0.26 12.53 0.40
C ILE A 258 -0.95 11.73 -0.12
N LEU A 259 -1.86 11.28 0.76
CA LEU A 259 -3.06 10.54 0.35
C LEU A 259 -4.03 11.39 -0.49
N GLU A 260 -4.01 12.71 -0.33
CA GLU A 260 -4.84 13.62 -1.15
C GLU A 260 -4.43 13.58 -2.64
N GLU A 261 -3.17 13.24 -2.94
CA GLU A 261 -2.70 13.07 -4.32
C GLU A 261 -3.25 11.81 -5.00
N LEU A 262 -3.79 10.86 -4.23
CA LEU A 262 -4.54 9.72 -4.77
C LEU A 262 -6.05 9.99 -4.78
N ARG A 263 -6.55 10.72 -3.77
CA ARG A 263 -7.96 11.09 -3.66
C ARG A 263 -8.42 12.00 -4.80
N ARG A 264 -7.59 12.98 -5.18
CA ARG A 264 -7.95 13.94 -6.23
C ARG A 264 -7.75 13.33 -7.63
N PRO A 265 -8.72 13.46 -8.56
CA PRO A 265 -8.58 12.92 -9.91
C PRO A 265 -7.34 13.42 -10.67
N GLU A 266 -6.95 14.68 -10.43
CA GLU A 266 -5.78 15.34 -11.02
C GLU A 266 -4.50 15.23 -10.18
N GLY A 267 -4.57 14.56 -9.03
CA GLY A 267 -3.43 14.35 -8.13
C GLY A 267 -2.32 13.52 -8.78
N ALA A 268 -1.10 13.71 -8.30
CA ALA A 268 0.09 13.07 -8.84
C ALA A 268 0.01 11.54 -8.72
N LEU A 269 -0.43 10.99 -7.59
CA LEU A 269 -0.55 9.55 -7.41
C LEU A 269 -1.67 8.96 -8.27
N ALA A 270 -2.78 9.67 -8.43
CA ALA A 270 -3.84 9.28 -9.35
C ALA A 270 -3.30 9.19 -10.80
N LYS A 271 -2.52 10.18 -11.25
CA LYS A 271 -1.87 10.17 -12.57
C LYS A 271 -0.86 9.03 -12.74
N LEU A 272 -0.10 8.67 -11.70
CA LEU A 272 0.81 7.52 -11.73
C LEU A 272 0.05 6.21 -11.92
N ALA A 273 -1.04 5.99 -11.17
CA ALA A 273 -1.88 4.81 -11.35
C ALA A 273 -2.40 4.71 -12.80
N LEU A 274 -2.88 5.82 -13.38
CA LEU A 274 -3.31 5.87 -14.77
C LEU A 274 -2.18 5.54 -15.76
N SER A 275 -0.96 6.02 -15.51
CA SER A 275 0.22 5.73 -16.34
C SER A 275 0.56 4.24 -16.32
N LEU A 276 0.57 3.63 -15.14
CA LEU A 276 0.86 2.21 -14.96
C LEU A 276 -0.09 1.31 -15.75
N ALA A 277 -1.40 1.60 -15.74
CA ALA A 277 -2.36 0.81 -16.52
C ALA A 277 -2.17 0.93 -18.04
N LYS A 278 -1.70 2.08 -18.55
CA LYS A 278 -1.39 2.22 -19.98
C LYS A 278 -0.16 1.39 -20.39
N SER A 279 0.78 1.21 -19.46
CA SER A 279 2.00 0.42 -19.68
C SER A 279 1.79 -1.09 -19.50
N ALA A 280 0.73 -1.50 -18.79
CA ALA A 280 0.38 -2.90 -18.60
C ALA A 280 -0.16 -3.48 -19.91
N ALA A 281 0.59 -4.41 -20.53
CA ALA A 281 0.13 -5.10 -21.73
C ALA A 281 -1.24 -5.78 -21.52
N PRO A 282 -2.10 -5.84 -22.55
CA PRO A 282 -3.38 -6.53 -22.45
C PRO A 282 -3.20 -8.02 -22.08
N TRP A 283 -4.19 -8.56 -21.38
CA TRP A 283 -4.26 -9.97 -21.00
C TRP A 283 -4.05 -10.88 -22.24
N PRO A 284 -3.15 -11.88 -22.23
CA PRO A 284 -3.17 -12.90 -23.27
C PRO A 284 -4.52 -13.61 -23.16
N ALA A 285 -5.33 -13.57 -24.23
CA ALA A 285 -6.61 -14.27 -24.25
C ALA A 285 -6.44 -15.71 -23.70
N PRO A 286 -7.38 -16.22 -22.88
CA PRO A 286 -7.28 -17.58 -22.40
C PRO A 286 -7.05 -18.51 -23.59
N ALA A 287 -6.06 -19.40 -23.46
CA ALA A 287 -5.81 -20.42 -24.47
C ALA A 287 -7.13 -21.17 -24.73
N GLN A 288 -7.52 -21.24 -26.01
CA GLN A 288 -8.68 -22.00 -26.45
C GLN A 288 -8.46 -23.50 -26.21
#